data_AF-A0A970F0I9-F1
#
_entry.id   AF-A0A970F0I9-F1
#
_cell.length_a   1.000
_cell.length_b   1.000
_cell.length_c   1.000
_cell.angle_alpha   90.00
_cell.angle_beta   90.00
_cell.angle_gamma   90.00
#
_symmetry.space_group_name_H-M   'P 1'
#
loop_
_entity.id
_entity.type
_entity.pdbx_description
1 polymer ?
#
loop_
_entity_poly.entity_id
_entity_poly.type
_entity_poly.pdbx_seq_one_letter_code
_entity_poly.pdbx_strand_id
1 'polypeptide(L)'
;MRKQKHYVLIKKSDKKQIFYIDYDKLEGYEMKPRNQVKYDGIIVNKLIMINPSFIEKILVKKTKRRLEQYLQYIIDIMEDDSNATPGELKIALNRLEKYRRTVINTYRKYLDEKYYKLLLQKIDLIEQELTKKMFIISSRDYFEADSKEFEPEKKRKAR
;
A
#
# COMPACT_ATOMS: atom_id res chain seq x y z
N MET A 1 -2.07 5.46 -34.71
CA MET A 1 -3.08 4.95 -33.75
C MET A 1 -2.68 3.56 -33.26
N ARG A 2 -2.52 3.35 -31.94
CA ARG A 2 -2.23 2.03 -31.37
C ARG A 2 -3.50 1.17 -31.38
N LYS A 3 -3.51 0.06 -32.15
CA LYS A 3 -4.63 -0.89 -32.17
C LYS A 3 -4.80 -1.53 -30.79
N GLN A 4 -5.94 -1.29 -30.13
CA GLN A 4 -6.29 -1.92 -28.87
C GLN A 4 -6.70 -3.38 -29.12
N LYS A 5 -5.96 -4.31 -28.50
CA LYS A 5 -6.25 -5.74 -28.59
C LYS A 5 -7.37 -6.08 -27.61
N HIS A 6 -8.48 -6.59 -28.13
CA HIS A 6 -9.60 -7.09 -27.34
C HIS A 6 -9.61 -8.62 -27.38
N TYR A 7 -9.99 -9.25 -26.28
CA TYR A 7 -10.17 -10.70 -26.19
C TYR A 7 -11.66 -11.01 -26.11
N VAL A 8 -12.14 -11.88 -27.00
CA VAL A 8 -13.53 -12.35 -27.02
C VAL A 8 -13.53 -13.82 -26.62
N LEU A 9 -14.31 -14.17 -25.60
CA LEU A 9 -14.57 -15.56 -25.24
C LEU A 9 -15.74 -16.08 -26.08
N ILE A 10 -15.44 -16.96 -27.02
CA ILE A 10 -16.45 -17.67 -27.83
C ILE A 10 -16.57 -19.08 -27.26
N LYS A 11 -17.70 -19.40 -26.63
CA LYS A 11 -18.00 -20.76 -26.16
C LYS A 11 -18.33 -21.64 -27.37
N LYS A 12 -17.36 -22.42 -27.87
CA LYS A 12 -17.63 -23.51 -28.83
C LYS A 12 -18.36 -24.64 -28.08
N SER A 13 -19.63 -24.85 -28.41
CA SER A 13 -20.51 -25.80 -27.73
C SER A 13 -20.50 -27.16 -28.42
N ASP A 14 -19.39 -27.90 -28.28
CA ASP A 14 -19.33 -29.26 -28.86
C ASP A 14 -19.57 -30.37 -27.81
N LYS A 15 -19.71 -30.01 -26.52
CA LYS A 15 -20.05 -30.97 -25.46
C LYS A 15 -21.02 -30.34 -24.43
N LYS A 16 -22.21 -30.94 -24.29
CA LYS A 16 -23.23 -30.62 -23.27
C LYS A 16 -22.82 -31.09 -21.86
N GLN A 17 -21.55 -30.94 -21.47
CA GLN A 17 -21.12 -31.21 -20.10
C GLN A 17 -21.09 -29.89 -19.33
N ILE A 18 -22.02 -29.76 -18.39
CA ILE A 18 -22.02 -28.68 -17.41
C ILE A 18 -20.98 -29.06 -16.36
N PHE A 19 -19.81 -28.43 -16.40
CA PHE A 19 -18.82 -28.53 -15.34
C PHE A 19 -19.27 -27.65 -14.17
N TYR A 20 -19.64 -28.27 -13.06
CA TYR A 20 -19.80 -27.57 -11.78
C TYR A 20 -18.42 -27.38 -11.17
N ILE A 21 -17.90 -26.17 -11.29
CA ILE A 21 -16.73 -25.74 -10.52
C ILE A 21 -17.27 -25.21 -9.20
N ASP A 22 -16.90 -25.85 -8.10
CA ASP A 22 -17.20 -25.38 -6.75
C ASP A 22 -16.30 -24.18 -6.44
N TYR A 23 -16.79 -22.97 -6.76
CA TYR A 23 -16.04 -21.73 -6.60
C TYR A 23 -15.74 -21.40 -5.14
N ASP A 24 -16.48 -21.96 -4.18
CA ASP A 24 -16.25 -21.76 -2.75
C ASP A 24 -15.06 -22.58 -2.23
N LYS A 25 -14.68 -23.64 -2.95
CA LYS A 25 -13.49 -24.47 -2.66
C LYS A 25 -12.27 -24.11 -3.49
N LEU A 26 -12.35 -23.09 -4.35
CA LEU A 26 -11.25 -22.67 -5.20
C LEU A 26 -10.23 -21.85 -4.40
N GLU A 27 -9.19 -22.53 -3.90
CA GLU A 27 -8.07 -21.86 -3.27
C GLU A 27 -7.25 -21.07 -4.30
N GLY A 28 -7.15 -19.76 -4.11
CA GLY A 28 -6.45 -18.88 -5.03
C GLY A 28 -6.26 -17.49 -4.49
N TYR A 29 -5.50 -16.67 -5.23
CA TYR A 29 -5.34 -15.27 -4.91
C TYR A 29 -6.48 -14.47 -5.53
N GLU A 30 -7.36 -13.98 -4.66
CA GLU A 30 -8.46 -13.11 -5.03
C GLU A 30 -8.00 -11.67 -5.24
N MET A 31 -8.42 -11.07 -6.35
CA MET A 31 -8.24 -9.65 -6.60
C MET A 31 -9.47 -9.02 -7.26
N LYS A 32 -9.67 -7.74 -6.96
CA LYS A 32 -10.67 -6.90 -7.61
C LYS A 32 -10.04 -6.21 -8.82
N PRO A 33 -10.49 -6.51 -10.06
CA PRO A 33 -9.98 -5.85 -11.25
C PRO A 33 -10.29 -4.35 -11.23
N ARG A 34 -9.38 -3.57 -11.81
CA ARG A 34 -9.62 -2.14 -12.07
C ARG A 34 -10.27 -2.04 -13.44
N ASN A 35 -11.60 -1.97 -13.47
CA ASN A 35 -12.41 -1.83 -14.69
C ASN A 35 -12.27 -0.42 -15.31
N GLN A 36 -11.04 0.01 -15.57
CA GLN A 36 -10.69 1.36 -16.03
C GLN A 36 -10.87 1.56 -17.54
N VAL A 37 -10.87 0.46 -18.30
CA VAL A 37 -11.12 0.51 -19.75
C VAL A 37 -12.63 0.50 -19.95
N LYS A 38 -13.18 1.56 -20.54
CA LYS A 38 -14.58 1.59 -20.97
C LYS A 38 -14.77 0.52 -22.04
N TYR A 39 -15.59 -0.47 -21.72
CA TYR A 39 -15.93 -1.59 -22.59
C TYR A 39 -17.41 -1.90 -22.37
N ASP A 40 -18.18 -2.00 -23.46
CA ASP A 40 -19.63 -2.20 -23.44
C ASP A 40 -20.05 -3.64 -23.07
N GLY A 41 -19.10 -4.50 -22.69
CA GLY A 41 -19.37 -5.89 -22.32
C GLY A 41 -19.20 -6.17 -20.82
N ILE A 42 -18.48 -7.25 -20.50
CA ILE A 42 -18.48 -7.83 -19.15
C ILE A 42 -17.66 -6.96 -18.18
N ILE A 43 -18.32 -6.52 -17.11
CA ILE A 43 -17.69 -5.91 -15.94
C ILE A 43 -17.30 -7.02 -14.96
N VAL A 44 -16.00 -7.18 -14.73
CA VAL A 44 -15.49 -8.22 -13.82
C VAL A 44 -15.42 -7.66 -12.40
N ASN A 45 -16.21 -8.22 -11.49
CA ASN A 45 -16.24 -7.81 -10.09
C ASN A 45 -15.16 -8.49 -9.24
N LYS A 46 -14.82 -9.75 -9.58
CA LYS A 46 -13.89 -10.60 -8.82
C LYS A 46 -13.09 -11.47 -9.79
N LEU A 47 -11.79 -11.56 -9.56
CA LEU A 47 -10.87 -12.44 -10.28
C LEU A 47 -10.12 -13.30 -9.28
N ILE A 48 -10.14 -14.62 -9.47
CA ILE A 48 -9.38 -15.58 -8.66
C ILE A 48 -8.26 -16.14 -9.52
N MET A 49 -7.02 -15.93 -9.09
CA MET A 49 -5.84 -16.51 -9.74
C MET A 49 -5.45 -17.79 -9.02
N ILE A 50 -5.22 -18.86 -9.78
CA ILE A 50 -4.99 -20.22 -9.26
C ILE A 50 -3.54 -20.67 -9.47
N ASN A 51 -2.87 -20.15 -10.51
CA ASN A 51 -1.49 -20.55 -10.84
C ASN A 51 -0.48 -19.95 -9.84
N PRO A 52 0.21 -20.77 -9.01
CA PRO A 52 1.08 -20.27 -7.94
C PRO A 52 2.24 -19.41 -8.46
N SER A 53 2.92 -19.84 -9.54
CA SER A 53 4.05 -19.09 -10.10
C SER A 53 3.63 -17.73 -10.66
N PHE A 54 2.42 -17.66 -11.23
CA PHE A 54 1.88 -16.41 -11.73
C PHE A 54 1.47 -15.46 -10.59
N ILE A 55 0.84 -16.01 -9.54
CA ILE A 55 0.47 -15.26 -8.33
C ILE A 55 1.72 -14.65 -7.70
N GLU A 56 2.77 -15.44 -7.50
CA GLU A 56 4.03 -14.98 -6.93
C GLU A 56 4.61 -13.80 -7.72
N LYS A 57 4.75 -13.94 -9.04
CA LYS A 57 5.29 -12.87 -9.91
C LYS A 57 4.48 -11.58 -9.82
N ILE A 58 3.15 -11.69 -9.78
CA ILE A 58 2.27 -10.53 -9.62
C ILE A 58 2.46 -9.89 -8.25
N LEU A 59 2.50 -10.70 -7.20
CA LEU A 59 2.66 -10.21 -5.83
C LEU A 59 4.01 -9.52 -5.66
N VAL A 60 5.12 -10.10 -6.13
CA VAL A 60 6.46 -9.48 -6.12
C VAL A 60 6.44 -8.13 -6.82
N LYS A 61 5.80 -8.04 -7.99
CA LYS A 61 5.68 -6.77 -8.73
C LYS A 61 4.84 -5.75 -7.94
N LYS A 62 3.75 -6.20 -7.33
CA LYS A 62 2.83 -5.36 -6.55
C LYS A 62 3.49 -4.84 -5.27
N THR A 63 4.20 -5.68 -4.54
CA THR A 63 4.91 -5.32 -3.30
C THR A 63 6.08 -4.40 -3.60
N LYS A 64 6.83 -4.64 -4.68
CA LYS A 64 7.91 -3.74 -5.14
C LYS A 64 7.37 -2.33 -5.41
N ARG A 65 6.32 -2.21 -6.24
CA ARG A 65 5.70 -0.92 -6.54
C ARG A 65 5.18 -0.22 -5.28
N ARG A 66 4.65 -0.99 -4.32
CA ARG A 66 4.12 -0.42 -3.07
C ARG A 66 5.24 0.07 -2.16
N LEU A 67 6.35 -0.64 -2.07
CA LEU A 67 7.55 -0.18 -1.36
C LEU A 67 8.13 1.09 -1.98
N GLU A 68 8.26 1.14 -3.31
CA GLU A 68 8.74 2.34 -4.02
C GLU A 68 7.88 3.57 -3.69
N GLN A 69 6.55 3.41 -3.60
CA GLN A 69 5.67 4.49 -3.17
C GLN A 69 5.92 4.97 -1.73
N TYR A 70 6.19 4.05 -0.81
CA TYR A 70 6.51 4.42 0.57
C TYR A 70 7.88 5.07 0.69
N LEU A 71 8.87 4.61 -0.08
CA LEU A 71 10.20 5.22 -0.15
C LEU A 71 10.12 6.64 -0.71
N GLN A 72 9.41 6.84 -1.83
CA GLN A 72 9.21 8.18 -2.38
C GLN A 72 8.56 9.11 -1.36
N TYR A 73 7.52 8.63 -0.67
CA TYR A 73 6.86 9.41 0.38
C TYR A 73 7.81 9.78 1.53
N ILE A 74 8.71 8.89 1.95
CA ILE A 74 9.74 9.21 2.95
C ILE A 74 10.70 10.28 2.42
N ILE A 75 11.18 10.13 1.19
CA ILE A 75 12.10 11.10 0.57
C ILE A 75 11.45 12.48 0.53
N ASP A 76 10.21 12.56 0.05
CA ASP A 76 9.45 13.82 -0.05
C ASP A 76 9.29 14.49 1.33
N ILE A 77 9.10 13.72 2.41
CA ILE A 77 9.05 14.24 3.79
C ILE A 77 10.42 14.65 4.33
N MET A 78 11.48 13.92 3.95
CA MET A 78 12.82 14.15 4.46
C MET A 78 13.46 15.38 3.82
N GLU A 79 13.19 15.63 2.54
CA GLU A 79 13.75 16.77 1.79
C GLU A 79 13.08 18.10 2.13
N ASP A 80 11.86 18.08 2.68
CA ASP A 80 11.06 19.28 2.95
C ASP A 80 10.71 19.41 4.44
N ASP A 81 11.63 20.01 5.21
CA ASP A 81 11.54 20.18 6.68
C ASP A 81 10.32 21.00 7.17
N SER A 82 9.61 21.65 6.25
CA SER A 82 8.47 22.52 6.50
C SER A 82 7.10 21.89 6.23
N ASN A 83 7.03 20.72 5.58
CA ASN A 83 5.77 20.21 5.04
C ASN A 83 5.16 19.01 5.78
N ALA A 84 5.94 18.25 6.55
CA ALA A 84 5.41 17.05 7.19
C ALA A 84 4.75 17.35 8.54
N THR A 85 3.42 17.29 8.59
CA THR A 85 2.65 17.46 9.84
C THR A 85 2.62 16.13 10.63
N PRO A 86 2.64 16.14 11.99
CA PRO A 86 2.48 14.93 12.80
C PRO A 86 1.27 14.06 12.41
N GLY A 87 0.17 14.69 11.96
CA GLY A 87 -1.01 13.99 11.47
C GLY A 87 -0.75 13.13 10.22
N GLU A 88 0.02 13.64 9.26
CA GLU A 88 0.32 12.94 8.00
C GLU A 88 1.22 11.74 8.24
N LEU A 89 2.23 11.89 9.09
CA LEU A 89 3.11 10.81 9.51
C LEU A 89 2.35 9.69 10.23
N LYS A 90 1.37 10.03 11.10
CA LYS A 90 0.49 9.02 11.74
C LYS A 90 -0.33 8.25 10.72
N ILE A 91 -0.87 8.95 9.72
CA ILE A 91 -1.63 8.33 8.62
C ILE A 91 -0.73 7.38 7.83
N ALA A 92 0.51 7.79 7.54
CA ALA A 92 1.48 6.97 6.83
C ALA A 92 1.86 5.71 7.60
N LEU A 93 2.16 5.82 8.89
CA LEU A 93 2.44 4.68 9.78
C LEU A 93 1.27 3.68 9.81
N ASN A 94 0.02 4.16 9.95
CA ASN A 94 -1.16 3.30 9.92
C ASN A 94 -1.33 2.59 8.55
N ARG A 95 -1.09 3.31 7.45
CA ARG A 95 -1.09 2.71 6.10
C ARG A 95 -0.01 1.64 5.94
N LEU A 96 1.18 1.87 6.49
CA LEU A 96 2.28 0.92 6.49
C LEU A 96 1.94 -0.34 7.31
N GLU A 97 1.35 -0.16 8.50
CA GLU A 97 0.90 -1.27 9.35
C GLU A 97 -0.17 -2.12 8.65
N LYS A 98 -1.16 -1.49 8.00
CA LYS A 98 -2.15 -2.20 7.18
C LYS A 98 -1.50 -2.98 6.04
N TYR A 99 -0.48 -2.40 5.41
CA TYR A 99 0.28 -3.09 4.37
C TYR A 99 1.06 -4.29 4.94
N ARG A 100 1.74 -4.13 6.07
CA ARG A 100 2.41 -5.22 6.81
C ARG A 100 1.45 -6.38 7.08
N ARG A 101 0.27 -6.10 7.63
CA ARG A 101 -0.77 -7.12 7.89
C ARG A 101 -1.21 -7.84 6.61
N THR A 102 -1.36 -7.11 5.51
CA THR A 102 -1.71 -7.70 4.20
C THR A 102 -0.62 -8.65 3.71
N VAL A 103 0.66 -8.28 3.87
CA VAL A 103 1.80 -9.11 3.49
C VAL A 103 1.81 -10.40 4.32
N ILE A 104 1.66 -10.29 5.65
CA ILE A 104 1.69 -11.43 6.58
C ILE A 104 0.53 -12.39 6.33
N ASN A 105 -0.70 -11.87 6.22
CA ASN A 105 -1.90 -12.70 6.19
C ASN A 105 -2.22 -13.23 4.78
N THR A 106 -1.97 -12.43 3.75
CA THR A 106 -2.42 -12.75 2.39
C THR A 106 -1.27 -13.20 1.48
N TYR A 107 -0.12 -12.53 1.55
CA TYR A 107 0.96 -12.77 0.57
C TYR A 107 1.94 -13.86 1.01
N ARG A 108 2.10 -14.10 2.32
CA ARG A 108 3.02 -15.11 2.88
C ARG A 108 2.88 -16.48 2.22
N LYS A 109 1.65 -16.92 1.97
CA LYS A 109 1.35 -18.22 1.34
C LYS A 109 1.79 -18.36 -0.13
N TYR A 110 2.15 -17.26 -0.78
CA TYR A 110 2.47 -17.23 -2.21
C TYR A 110 3.87 -16.68 -2.52
N LEU A 111 4.59 -16.19 -1.51
CA LEU A 111 5.91 -15.61 -1.68
C LEU A 111 6.99 -16.57 -1.19
N ASP A 112 8.09 -16.63 -1.92
CA ASP A 112 9.32 -17.26 -1.44
C ASP A 112 9.73 -16.73 -0.04
N GLU A 113 10.23 -17.63 0.81
CA GLU A 113 10.53 -17.31 2.20
C GLU A 113 11.63 -16.24 2.34
N LYS A 114 12.67 -16.32 1.50
CA LYS A 114 13.76 -15.34 1.50
C LYS A 114 13.24 -13.98 1.06
N TYR A 115 12.43 -13.93 0.01
CA TYR A 115 11.81 -12.68 -0.44
C TYR A 115 10.87 -12.09 0.62
N TYR A 116 10.05 -12.93 1.26
CA TYR A 116 9.12 -12.50 2.31
C TYR A 116 9.85 -11.89 3.51
N LYS A 117 10.92 -12.53 4.01
CA LYS A 117 11.75 -11.99 5.10
C LYS A 117 12.37 -10.64 4.71
N LEU A 118 12.93 -10.55 3.51
CA LEU A 118 13.51 -9.31 3.00
C LEU A 118 12.46 -8.19 2.88
N LEU A 119 11.25 -8.53 2.45
CA LEU A 119 10.14 -7.58 2.36
C LEU A 119 9.75 -7.03 3.73
N LEU A 120 9.67 -7.88 4.76
CA LEU A 120 9.38 -7.44 6.12
C LEU A 120 10.48 -6.53 6.67
N GLN A 121 11.76 -6.90 6.50
CA GLN A 121 12.89 -6.06 6.92
C GLN A 121 12.85 -4.67 6.28
N LYS A 122 12.47 -4.59 5.00
CA LYS A 122 12.30 -3.30 4.32
C LYS A 122 11.15 -2.48 4.89
N ILE A 123 10.04 -3.12 5.26
CA ILE A 123 8.92 -2.44 5.91
C ILE A 123 9.34 -1.96 7.30
N ASP A 124 10.10 -2.76 8.06
CA ASP A 124 10.65 -2.38 9.37
C ASP A 124 11.53 -1.13 9.28
N LEU A 125 12.44 -1.09 8.30
CA LEU A 125 13.31 0.07 8.07
C LEU A 125 12.49 1.34 7.80
N ILE A 126 11.49 1.25 6.94
CA ILE A 126 10.59 2.38 6.62
C ILE A 126 9.84 2.84 7.86
N GLU A 127 9.34 1.91 8.69
CA GLU A 127 8.64 2.23 9.94
C GLU A 127 9.55 2.96 10.94
N GLN A 128 10.80 2.51 11.07
CA GLN A 128 11.78 3.13 11.94
C GLN A 128 12.08 4.58 11.53
N GLU A 129 12.30 4.83 10.24
CA GLU A 129 12.56 6.18 9.73
C GLU A 129 11.37 7.12 9.94
N LEU A 130 10.14 6.67 9.65
CA LEU A 130 8.93 7.46 9.89
C LEU A 130 8.73 7.76 11.38
N THR A 131 9.00 6.80 12.26
CA THR A 131 8.89 6.97 13.72
C THR A 131 9.94 7.94 14.25
N LYS A 132 11.18 7.87 13.72
CA LYS A 132 12.25 8.79 14.07
C LYS A 132 11.91 10.23 13.68
N LYS A 133 11.38 10.45 12.46
CA LYS A 133 10.93 11.80 12.04
C LYS A 133 9.77 12.31 12.90
N MET A 134 8.81 11.45 13.24
CA MET A 134 7.71 11.79 14.16
C MET A 134 8.23 12.26 15.51
N PHE A 135 9.21 11.55 16.07
CA PHE A 135 9.83 11.91 17.35
C PHE A 135 10.50 13.29 17.28
N ILE A 136 11.29 13.54 16.23
CA ILE A 136 11.96 14.82 16.01
C ILE A 136 10.97 15.98 15.95
N ILE A 137 9.88 15.84 15.17
CA ILE A 137 8.87 16.90 15.04
C ILE A 137 8.14 17.12 16.37
N SER A 138 7.75 16.04 17.05
CA SER A 138 7.06 16.14 18.34
C SER A 138 7.94 16.86 19.36
N SER A 139 9.21 16.49 19.49
CA SER A 139 10.18 17.18 20.34
C SER A 139 10.34 18.66 19.93
N ARG A 140 10.46 18.91 18.62
CA ARG A 140 10.20 20.19 17.93
C ARG A 140 9.19 21.06 18.65
N ASP A 141 7.95 20.62 18.52
CA ASP A 141 6.75 21.33 18.96
C ASP A 141 6.71 21.53 20.49
N TYR A 142 7.19 20.54 21.27
CA TYR A 142 7.27 20.68 22.73
C TYR A 142 8.21 21.81 23.16
N PHE A 143 9.44 21.88 22.60
CA PHE A 143 10.38 22.94 22.96
C PHE A 143 9.91 24.32 22.48
N GLU A 144 9.28 24.41 21.30
CA GLU A 144 8.70 25.66 20.81
C GLU A 144 7.53 26.16 21.69
N ALA A 145 6.71 25.25 22.22
CA ALA A 145 5.61 25.60 23.12
C ALA A 145 6.12 26.12 24.47
N ASP A 146 7.09 25.42 25.07
CA ASP A 146 7.73 25.81 26.33
C ASP A 146 8.38 27.20 26.20
N SER A 147 9.12 27.44 25.12
CA SER A 147 9.75 28.74 24.84
C SER A 147 8.76 29.91 24.77
N LYS A 148 7.53 29.69 24.27
CA LYS A 148 6.49 30.71 24.15
C LYS A 148 5.78 31.00 25.47
N GLU A 149 5.70 30.03 26.38
CA GLU A 149 5.15 30.25 27.74
C GLU A 149 6.06 31.14 28.60
N PHE A 150 7.37 31.17 28.30
CA PHE A 150 8.36 31.99 29.01
C PHE A 150 8.58 33.40 28.45
N GLU A 151 7.90 33.86 27.39
CA GLU A 151 7.89 35.28 27.03
C GLU A 151 6.96 36.05 27.99
N PRO A 152 7.48 36.80 28.99
CA PRO A 152 6.63 37.48 29.94
C PRO A 152 5.91 38.65 29.26
N GLU A 153 4.68 38.94 29.70
CA GLU A 153 3.81 40.07 29.32
C GLU A 153 4.45 41.47 29.54
N LYS A 154 5.61 41.76 28.94
CA LYS A 154 6.32 43.04 29.05
C LYS A 154 5.68 44.18 28.23
N LYS A 155 4.48 43.99 27.68
CA LYS A 155 3.75 45.02 26.91
C LYS A 155 2.45 45.51 27.55
N ARG A 156 2.14 45.15 28.81
CA ARG A 156 0.89 45.55 29.47
C ARG A 156 1.00 46.59 30.60
N LYS A 157 2.20 47.07 30.92
CA LYS A 157 2.38 48.17 31.91
C LYS A 157 3.05 49.39 31.28
N ALA A 158 2.31 50.10 30.45
CA ALA A 158 2.62 51.47 30.04
C ALA A 158 1.30 52.20 29.74
N ARG A 159 0.55 52.51 30.80
CA ARG A 159 -0.49 53.55 30.83
C ARG A 159 -0.54 54.12 32.24
#